data_AF-A0A392NNA3-F1
#
_entry.id   AF-A0A392NNA3-F1
#
_cell.length_a   1.000
_cell.length_b   1.000
_cell.length_c   1.000
_cell.angle_alpha   90.00
_cell.angle_beta   90.00
_cell.angle_gamma   90.00
#
_symmetry.space_group_name_H-M   'P 1'
#
loop_
_entity.id
_entity.type
_entity.pdbx_description
1 polymer ?
#
loop_
_entity_poly.entity_id
_entity_poly.type
_entity_poly.pdbx_seq_one_letter_code
_entity_poly.pdbx_strand_id
1 'polypeptide(L)'
;MASAAFIEPLPVVEFVGQLLGKDVLSRPLSDADRIKIKKGLRGVKVEVTHRGSVRRKYRVSGLTSQPTRELVFPVDENSTMKSVVEYFQEMYGFTIQYTHLPCLQ
;
A
#
# COMPACT_ATOMS: atom_id res chain seq x y z
N MET A 1 -9.34 32.56 -1.32
CA MET A 1 -9.33 31.78 -0.07
C MET A 1 -8.89 30.36 -0.40
N ALA A 2 -7.85 29.83 0.24
CA ALA A 2 -7.49 28.42 0.12
C ALA A 2 -8.18 27.67 1.28
N SER A 3 -9.15 26.82 0.97
CA SER A 3 -9.76 25.92 1.95
C SER A 3 -8.84 24.70 2.11
N ALA A 4 -8.13 24.62 3.22
CA ALA A 4 -7.32 23.45 3.54
C ALA A 4 -8.25 22.36 4.11
N ALA A 5 -8.65 21.41 3.28
CA ALA A 5 -9.36 20.23 3.74
C ALA A 5 -8.37 19.31 4.47
N PHE A 6 -8.59 19.08 5.77
CA PHE A 6 -7.87 18.09 6.54
C PHE A 6 -8.57 16.74 6.33
N ILE A 7 -7.86 15.79 5.71
CA ILE A 7 -8.32 14.40 5.63
C ILE A 7 -7.96 13.77 6.97
N GLU A 8 -8.95 13.27 7.70
CA GLU A 8 -8.73 12.48 8.92
C GLU A 8 -7.78 11.31 8.63
N PRO A 9 -6.92 10.91 9.59
CA PRO A 9 -6.03 9.77 9.41
C PRO A 9 -6.87 8.49 9.26
N LEU A 10 -7.05 8.07 8.01
CA LEU A 10 -7.84 6.91 7.61
C LEU A 10 -6.92 5.80 7.09
N PRO A 11 -7.17 4.52 7.42
CA PRO A 11 -6.46 3.41 6.81
C PRO A 11 -6.55 3.46 5.28
N VAL A 12 -5.42 3.26 4.59
CA VAL A 12 -5.36 3.37 3.12
C VAL A 12 -6.38 2.43 2.46
N VAL A 13 -6.58 1.25 3.03
CA VAL A 13 -7.56 0.27 2.55
C VAL A 13 -8.98 0.84 2.59
N GLU A 14 -9.37 1.49 3.69
CA GLU A 14 -10.68 2.10 3.83
C GLU A 14 -10.84 3.30 2.89
N PHE A 15 -9.81 4.13 2.76
CA PHE A 15 -9.78 5.23 1.79
C PHE A 15 -10.01 4.72 0.36
N VAL A 16 -9.36 3.63 -0.02
CA VAL A 16 -9.53 2.99 -1.33
C VAL A 16 -10.94 2.42 -1.50
N GLY A 17 -11.53 1.86 -0.44
CA GLY A 17 -12.93 1.44 -0.41
C GLY A 17 -13.90 2.61 -0.65
N GLN A 18 -13.69 3.74 0.03
CA GLN A 18 -14.47 4.97 -0.16
C GLN A 18 -14.30 5.55 -1.57
N LEU A 19 -13.07 5.59 -2.09
CA LEU A 19 -12.75 6.10 -3.42
C LEU A 19 -13.43 5.29 -4.54
N LEU A 20 -13.54 3.98 -4.36
CA LEU A 20 -14.14 3.07 -5.34
C LEU A 20 -15.63 2.82 -5.09
N GLY A 21 -16.15 3.18 -3.93
CA GLY A 21 -17.54 2.93 -3.53
C GLY A 21 -17.88 1.44 -3.42
N LYS A 22 -16.91 0.59 -3.07
CA LYS A 22 -17.08 -0.87 -2.99
C LYS A 22 -16.14 -1.51 -1.98
N ASP A 23 -16.48 -2.74 -1.57
CA ASP A 23 -15.58 -3.56 -0.77
C ASP A 23 -14.39 -4.06 -1.61
N VAL A 24 -13.20 -3.61 -1.22
CA VAL A 24 -11.92 -3.89 -1.88
C VAL A 24 -11.18 -5.05 -1.24
N LEU A 25 -11.63 -5.54 -0.08
CA LEU A 25 -10.98 -6.62 0.65
C LEU A 25 -11.40 -8.01 0.16
N SER A 26 -12.64 -8.14 -0.31
CA SER A 26 -13.21 -9.41 -0.75
C SER A 26 -13.07 -9.67 -2.26
N ARG A 27 -12.74 -8.65 -3.05
CA ARG A 27 -12.76 -8.73 -4.52
C ARG A 27 -11.46 -8.25 -5.15
N PRO A 28 -11.00 -8.90 -6.24
CA PRO A 28 -9.84 -8.42 -6.99
C PRO A 28 -10.13 -7.07 -7.65
N LEU A 29 -9.11 -6.23 -7.72
CA LEU A 29 -9.17 -4.91 -8.36
C LEU A 29 -9.06 -5.04 -9.88
N SER A 30 -10.00 -4.44 -10.61
CA SER A 30 -9.91 -4.29 -12.07
C SER A 30 -8.86 -3.24 -12.44
N ASP A 31 -8.42 -3.25 -13.71
CA ASP A 31 -7.46 -2.24 -14.19
C ASP A 31 -7.99 -0.80 -14.07
N ALA A 32 -9.29 -0.61 -14.28
CA ALA A 32 -9.94 0.67 -14.08
C ALA A 32 -9.86 1.14 -12.61
N ASP A 33 -10.01 0.21 -11.65
CA ASP A 33 -9.86 0.52 -10.23
C ASP A 33 -8.43 0.90 -9.90
N ARG A 34 -7.45 0.17 -10.43
CA ARG A 34 -6.02 0.43 -10.23
C ARG A 34 -5.64 1.84 -10.72
N ILE A 35 -6.17 2.26 -11.87
CA ILE A 35 -5.95 3.62 -12.39
C ILE A 35 -6.56 4.67 -11.47
N LYS A 36 -7.78 4.45 -10.96
CA LYS A 36 -8.43 5.36 -10.00
C LYS A 36 -7.64 5.46 -8.69
N ILE A 37 -7.23 4.32 -8.12
CA ILE A 37 -6.41 4.26 -6.90
C ILE A 37 -5.09 5.02 -7.12
N LYS A 38 -4.38 4.72 -8.22
CA LYS A 38 -3.11 5.37 -8.54
C LYS A 38 -3.26 6.89 -8.65
N LYS A 39 -4.35 7.38 -9.26
CA LYS A 39 -4.62 8.83 -9.34
C LYS A 39 -4.99 9.43 -7.98
N GLY A 40 -5.82 8.75 -7.19
CA GLY A 40 -6.29 9.25 -5.90
C GLY A 40 -5.22 9.27 -4.82
N LEU A 41 -4.29 8.31 -4.83
CA LEU A 41 -3.23 8.19 -3.82
C LEU A 41 -1.94 8.93 -4.18
N ARG A 42 -1.73 9.32 -5.45
CA ARG A 42 -0.49 9.97 -5.86
C ARG A 42 -0.28 11.29 -5.11
N GLY A 43 0.85 11.37 -4.41
CA GLY A 43 1.21 12.53 -3.60
C GLY A 43 0.61 12.55 -2.19
N VAL A 44 -0.20 11.57 -1.82
CA VAL A 44 -0.69 11.42 -0.44
C VAL A 44 0.46 10.99 0.47
N LYS A 45 0.53 11.56 1.67
CA LYS A 45 1.46 11.10 2.71
C LYS A 45 0.79 9.98 3.51
N VAL A 46 1.43 8.83 3.56
CA VAL A 46 0.98 7.65 4.33
C VAL A 46 1.97 7.37 5.45
N GLU A 47 1.47 6.85 6.57
CA GLU A 47 2.29 6.41 7.69
C GLU A 47 2.26 4.89 7.79
N VAL A 48 3.41 4.28 8.08
CA VAL A 48 3.50 2.83 8.27
C VAL A 48 3.16 2.45 9.71
N THR A 49 2.48 1.33 9.87
CA THR A 49 2.01 0.81 11.17
C THR A 49 2.65 -0.52 11.57
N HIS A 50 3.40 -1.17 10.67
CA HIS A 50 3.98 -2.49 10.91
C HIS A 50 5.24 -2.47 11.82
N ARG A 51 5.83 -1.31 12.10
CA ARG A 51 7.09 -1.18 12.88
C ARG A 51 6.86 -0.89 14.37
N GLY A 52 5.70 -1.25 14.92
CA GLY A 52 5.34 -1.01 16.31
C GLY A 52 5.31 0.49 16.65
N SER A 53 6.30 0.97 17.40
CA SER A 53 6.39 2.37 17.86
C SER A 53 6.85 3.36 16.78
N VAL A 54 7.53 2.90 15.72
CA VAL A 54 8.12 3.79 14.71
C VAL A 54 7.13 4.05 13.57
N ARG A 55 6.49 5.21 13.58
CA ARG A 55 5.52 5.64 12.55
C ARG A 55 6.17 6.48 11.46
N ARG A 56 6.91 5.82 10.56
CA ARG A 56 7.59 6.51 9.45
C ARG A 56 6.57 6.94 8.38
N LYS A 57 6.73 8.17 7.87
CA LYS A 57 5.87 8.73 6.82
C LYS A 57 6.54 8.63 5.46
N TYR A 58 5.79 8.23 4.44
CA TYR A 58 6.20 8.15 3.05
C TYR A 58 5.22 8.92 2.17
N ARG A 59 5.68 9.40 1.01
CA ARG A 59 4.81 10.01 0.00
C ARG A 59 4.61 9.00 -1.12
N VAL A 60 3.36 8.69 -1.43
CA VAL A 60 3.03 7.72 -2.48
C VAL A 60 3.35 8.33 -3.85
N SER A 61 4.21 7.66 -4.59
CA SER A 61 4.57 7.95 -5.98
C SER A 61 3.72 7.14 -6.96
N GLY A 62 3.33 5.91 -6.59
CA GLY A 62 2.65 4.99 -7.48
C GLY A 62 2.01 3.79 -6.79
N LEU A 63 1.58 2.85 -7.64
CA LEU A 63 0.95 1.59 -7.26
C LEU A 63 1.57 0.48 -8.12
N THR A 64 1.86 -0.67 -7.52
CA THR A 64 2.41 -1.81 -8.26
C THR A 64 1.40 -2.42 -9.23
N SER A 65 1.89 -2.95 -10.35
CA SER A 65 1.06 -3.65 -11.34
C SER A 65 0.67 -5.07 -10.91
N GLN A 66 1.51 -5.69 -10.08
CA GLN A 66 1.33 -7.05 -9.56
C GLN A 66 0.81 -7.03 -8.12
N PRO A 67 0.10 -8.09 -7.68
CA PRO A 67 -0.34 -8.26 -6.29
C PRO A 67 0.86 -8.52 -5.36
N THR A 68 0.71 -8.21 -4.08
CA THR A 68 1.77 -8.36 -3.06
C THR A 68 2.40 -9.76 -3.02
N ARG A 69 1.61 -10.81 -3.25
CA ARG A 69 2.10 -12.21 -3.25
C ARG A 69 3.14 -12.51 -4.34
N GLU A 70 3.13 -11.78 -5.44
CA GLU A 70 4.03 -12.00 -6.59
C GLU A 70 5.18 -10.98 -6.63
N LEU A 71 5.16 -9.98 -5.75
CA LEU A 71 6.17 -8.93 -5.73
C LEU A 71 7.44 -9.42 -5.07
N VAL A 72 8.54 -9.29 -5.82
CA VAL A 72 9.90 -9.49 -5.34
C VAL A 72 10.69 -8.19 -5.47
N PHE A 73 11.60 -7.95 -4.53
CA PHE A 73 12.47 -6.78 -4.54
C PHE A 73 13.86 -7.13 -4.00
N PRO A 74 14.91 -6.43 -4.46
CA PRO A 74 16.25 -6.59 -3.91
C PRO A 74 16.30 -6.01 -2.49
N VAL A 75 16.70 -6.82 -1.53
CA VAL A 75 16.73 -6.43 -0.10
C VAL A 75 18.05 -5.77 0.30
N ASP A 76 19.15 -6.15 -0.35
CA ASP A 76 20.51 -5.73 -0.02
C ASP A 76 21.33 -5.37 -1.28
N GLU A 77 22.54 -4.85 -1.06
CA GLU A 77 23.49 -4.51 -2.12
C GLU A 77 23.96 -5.76 -2.89
N ASN A 78 23.88 -6.94 -2.27
CA ASN A 78 24.16 -8.23 -2.92
C ASN A 78 23.04 -8.68 -3.86
N SER A 79 21.99 -7.87 -4.03
CA SER A 79 20.83 -8.15 -4.89
C SER A 79 20.10 -9.45 -4.52
N THR A 80 20.09 -9.80 -3.24
CA THR A 80 19.28 -10.90 -2.72
C THR A 80 17.80 -10.53 -2.91
N MET A 81 17.16 -11.21 -3.86
CA MET A 81 15.74 -11.02 -4.13
C MET A 81 14.92 -11.73 -3.05
N LYS A 82 13.98 -11.02 -2.43
CA LYS A 82 12.97 -11.63 -1.55
C LYS A 82 11.58 -11.17 -1.96
N SER A 83 10.58 -12.00 -1.66
CA SER A 83 9.20 -11.54 -1.77
C SER A 83 8.86 -10.53 -0.68
N VAL A 84 7.91 -9.64 -0.97
CA VAL A 84 7.40 -8.69 0.02
C VAL A 84 6.79 -9.42 1.22
N VAL A 85 6.11 -10.54 0.98
CA VAL A 85 5.47 -11.34 2.04
C VAL A 85 6.51 -11.94 2.99
N GLU A 86 7.53 -12.61 2.44
CA GLU A 86 8.61 -13.19 3.25
C GLU A 86 9.38 -12.12 4.01
N TYR A 87 9.70 -11.00 3.36
CA TYR A 87 10.42 -9.91 4.01
C TYR A 87 9.68 -9.37 5.22
N PHE A 88 8.35 -9.14 5.12
CA PHE A 88 7.56 -8.64 6.24
C PHE A 88 7.44 -9.65 7.38
N GLN A 89 7.35 -10.94 7.05
CA GLN A 89 7.31 -12.00 8.04
C GLN A 89 8.65 -12.16 8.77
N GLU A 90 9.77 -12.18 8.05
CA GLU A 90 11.11 -12.38 8.63
C GLU A 90 11.60 -11.15 9.40
N MET A 91 11.46 -9.95 8.83
CA MET A 91 12.03 -8.73 9.41
C MET A 91 11.16 -8.11 10.50
N TYR A 92 9.84 -8.29 10.42
CA TYR A 92 8.91 -7.64 11.34
C TYR A 92 7.98 -8.62 12.07
N GLY A 93 8.04 -9.93 11.78
CA GLY A 93 7.07 -10.89 12.32
C GLY A 93 5.64 -10.62 11.84
N PHE A 94 5.45 -9.86 10.76
CA PHE A 94 4.15 -9.37 10.33
C PHE A 94 3.61 -10.20 9.16
N THR A 95 2.49 -10.87 9.38
CA THR A 95 1.81 -11.66 8.33
C THR A 95 0.85 -10.77 7.55
N ILE A 96 1.14 -10.56 6.26
CA ILE A 96 0.27 -9.78 5.37
C ILE A 96 -1.01 -10.57 5.08
N GLN A 97 -2.16 -10.01 5.45
CA GLN A 97 -3.46 -10.67 5.25
C GLN A 97 -3.97 -10.55 3.80
N TYR A 98 -3.85 -9.36 3.21
CA TYR A 98 -4.44 -9.05 1.90
C TYR A 98 -3.41 -9.12 0.77
N THR A 99 -2.83 -10.30 0.57
CA THR A 99 -1.72 -10.51 -0.39
C THR A 99 -2.13 -10.38 -1.87
N HIS A 100 -3.44 -10.37 -2.15
CA HIS A 100 -4.01 -10.16 -3.49
C HIS A 100 -4.10 -8.68 -3.89
N LEU A 101 -3.94 -7.76 -2.93
CA LEU A 101 -3.92 -6.32 -3.19
C LEU A 101 -2.55 -5.89 -3.72
N PRO A 102 -2.48 -4.78 -4.48
CA PRO A 102 -1.22 -4.18 -4.89
C PRO A 102 -0.54 -3.41 -3.75
N CYS A 103 0.75 -3.14 -3.90
CA CYS A 103 1.55 -2.33 -2.98
C CYS A 103 1.66 -0.87 -3.44
N LEU A 104 1.93 0.03 -2.48
CA LEU A 104 2.26 1.42 -2.74
C LEU A 104 3.76 1.56 -3.06
N GLN A 105 4.09 2.46 -3.98
CA GLN A 105 5.45 2.89 -4.31
C GLN A 105 5.61 4.38 -4.05
#